data_AF-A0A848IU32-F1
#
_entry.id   AF-A0A848IU32-F1
#
_cell.length_a   1.000
_cell.length_b   1.000
_cell.length_c   1.000
_cell.angle_alpha   90.00
_cell.angle_beta   90.00
_cell.angle_gamma   90.00
#
_symmetry.space_group_name_H-M   'P 1'
#
loop_
_entity.id
_entity.type
_entity.pdbx_description
1 polymer ?
#
loop_
_entity_poly.entity_id
_entity_poly.type
_entity_poly.pdbx_seq_one_letter_code
_entity_poly.pdbx_strand_id
1 'polypeptide(L)'
;MMKDIYSRKLVMNEVWEEESAEHASELLNKGCLREGIAGRPLVLHSDNGSAMKGATMRAAMIDLGVEPSFSRPRVSNDNAFAESLFR
;
A
#
# COMPACT_ATOMS: atom_id res chain seq x y z
N MET A 1 -5.61 -0.56 3.96
CA MET A 1 -6.39 -1.18 2.85
C MET A 1 -5.55 -1.11 1.57
N MET A 2 -5.57 -2.16 0.75
CA MET A 2 -4.93 -2.23 -0.56
C MET A 2 -5.98 -2.51 -1.64
N LYS A 3 -5.91 -1.76 -2.74
CA LYS A 3 -6.87 -1.84 -3.84
C LYS A 3 -6.15 -1.82 -5.18
N ASP A 4 -6.65 -2.61 -6.11
CA ASP A 4 -6.23 -2.55 -7.50
C ASP A 4 -6.90 -1.36 -8.20
N ILE A 5 -6.08 -0.50 -8.83
CA ILE A 5 -6.57 0.76 -9.43
C ILE A 5 -7.42 0.48 -10.68
N TYR A 6 -7.07 -0.54 -11.47
CA TYR A 6 -7.73 -0.85 -12.74
C TYR A 6 -9.10 -1.50 -12.52
N SER A 7 -9.14 -2.63 -11.84
CA SER A 7 -10.34 -3.43 -11.59
C SER A 7 -11.20 -2.92 -10.44
N ARG A 8 -10.65 -2.02 -9.61
CA ARG A 8 -11.25 -1.57 -8.34
C ARG A 8 -11.41 -2.68 -7.30
N LYS A 9 -10.79 -3.85 -7.51
CA LYS A 9 -10.81 -4.97 -6.56
C LYS A 9 -10.18 -4.55 -5.23
N LEU A 10 -10.88 -4.84 -4.14
CA LEU A 10 -10.32 -4.79 -2.80
C LEU A 10 -9.40 -6.00 -2.61
N VAL A 11 -8.09 -5.78 -2.67
CA VAL A 11 -7.08 -6.85 -2.57
C VAL A 11 -6.96 -7.33 -1.12
N MET A 12 -6.83 -6.38 -0.19
CA MET A 12 -6.70 -6.68 1.24
C MET A 12 -7.22 -5.53 2.10
N ASN A 13 -7.90 -5.84 3.20
CA ASN A 13 -8.23 -4.90 4.26
C ASN A 13 -8.06 -5.58 5.62
N GLU A 14 -7.57 -4.82 6.59
CA GLU A 14 -7.49 -5.22 8.00
C GLU A 14 -7.72 -3.97 8.84
N VAL A 15 -8.19 -4.15 10.06
CA VAL A 15 -8.40 -3.09 11.04
C VAL A 15 -7.51 -3.38 12.23
N TRP A 16 -6.76 -2.37 12.65
CA TRP A 16 -5.83 -2.42 13.77
C TRP A 16 -6.14 -1.27 14.73
N GLU A 17 -5.73 -1.40 15.99
CA GLU A 17 -5.99 -0.37 17.02
C GLU A 17 -5.20 0.92 16.77
N GLU A 18 -4.02 0.80 16.14
CA GLU A 18 -3.13 1.92 15.83
C GLU A 18 -2.55 1.83 14.41
N GLU A 19 -2.05 2.96 13.92
CA GLU A 19 -1.31 3.03 12.66
C GLU A 19 0.18 2.75 12.93
N SER A 20 0.68 1.63 12.40
CA SER A 20 2.10 1.26 12.50
C SER A 20 2.66 0.79 11.15
N ALA A 21 3.97 0.94 10.97
CA ALA A 21 4.65 0.45 9.77
C ALA A 21 4.63 -1.07 9.70
N GLU A 22 4.67 -1.74 10.86
CA GLU A 22 4.61 -3.19 11.02
C GLU A 22 3.29 -3.74 10.48
N HIS A 23 2.15 -3.16 10.87
CA HIS A 23 0.84 -3.55 10.37
C HIS A 23 0.69 -3.29 8.86
N ALA A 24 1.24 -2.17 8.37
CA ALA A 24 1.24 -1.86 6.94
C ALA A 24 2.06 -2.90 6.13
N SER A 25 3.24 -3.28 6.63
CA SER A 25 4.08 -4.33 6.04
C SER A 25 3.40 -5.69 6.03
N GLU A 26 2.71 -6.05 7.11
CA GLU A 26 2.00 -7.31 7.21
C GLU A 26 0.82 -7.36 6.21
N LEU A 27 0.06 -6.27 6.10
CA LEU A 27 -1.02 -6.14 5.13
C LEU A 27 -0.51 -6.25 3.69
N LEU A 28 0.64 -5.64 3.38
CA LEU A 28 1.27 -5.74 2.06
C LEU A 28 1.69 -7.19 1.75
N ASN A 29 2.37 -7.86 2.69
CA ASN A 29 2.77 -9.25 2.54
C ASN A 29 1.57 -10.16 2.26
N LYS A 30 0.50 -10.05 3.06
CA LYS A 30 -0.74 -10.82 2.86
C LYS A 30 -1.38 -10.51 1.50
N GLY A 31 -1.41 -9.25 1.08
CA GLY A 31 -1.92 -8.84 -0.22
C GLY A 31 -1.13 -9.46 -1.39
N CYS A 32 0.19 -9.39 -1.33
CA CYS A 32 1.07 -9.98 -2.35
C CYS A 32 0.94 -11.51 -2.44
N LEU A 33 0.83 -12.19 -1.29
CA LEU A 33 0.59 -13.63 -1.22
C LEU A 33 -0.77 -14.00 -1.82
N ARG A 34 -1.82 -13.26 -1.48
CA ARG A 34 -3.19 -13.51 -1.97
C ARG A 34 -3.31 -13.38 -3.49
N GLU A 35 -2.61 -12.42 -4.08
CA GLU A 35 -2.61 -12.23 -5.54
C GLU A 35 -1.57 -13.09 -6.27
N GLY A 36 -0.70 -13.81 -5.54
CA GLY A 36 0.36 -14.63 -6.13
C GLY A 36 1.36 -13.82 -6.96
N ILE A 37 1.67 -12.61 -6.52
CA ILE A 37 2.47 -11.64 -7.29
C ILE A 37 3.89 -11.44 -6.76
N ALA A 38 4.34 -12.22 -5.78
CA ALA A 38 5.69 -12.13 -5.25
C ALA A 38 6.75 -12.25 -6.37
N GLY A 39 7.68 -11.29 -6.42
CA GLY A 39 8.75 -11.24 -7.42
C GLY A 39 8.34 -10.71 -8.80
N ARG A 40 7.08 -10.28 -8.98
CA ARG A 40 6.66 -9.54 -10.18
C ARG A 40 6.82 -8.04 -9.92
N PRO A 41 7.25 -7.25 -10.92
CA PRO A 41 7.27 -5.79 -10.80
C PRO A 41 5.87 -5.28 -10.44
N LEU A 42 5.74 -4.65 -9.28
CA LEU A 42 4.50 -4.07 -8.78
C LEU A 42 4.81 -2.66 -8.29
N VAL A 43 3.97 -1.70 -8.63
CA VAL A 43 4.02 -0.35 -8.04
C VAL A 43 2.95 -0.26 -6.95
N LEU A 44 3.35 0.07 -5.73
CA LEU A 44 2.42 0.44 -4.67
C LEU A 44 2.41 1.95 -4.52
N HIS A 45 1.30 2.58 -4.87
CA HIS A 45 1.09 3.99 -4.64
C HIS A 45 0.39 4.22 -3.29
N SER A 46 0.95 5.09 -2.45
CA SER A 46 0.39 5.42 -1.15
C SER A 46 0.56 6.89 -0.79
N ASP A 47 -0.14 7.32 0.25
CA ASP A 47 0.11 8.64 0.81
C ASP A 47 1.48 8.74 1.44
N ASN A 48 1.94 9.98 1.60
CA ASN A 48 3.24 10.31 2.16
C ASN A 48 3.24 10.26 3.71
N GLY A 49 2.48 9.34 4.28
CA GLY A 49 2.33 9.11 5.73
C GLY A 49 3.57 8.48 6.37
N SER A 50 3.70 8.61 7.68
CA SER A 50 4.85 8.08 8.45
C SER A 50 4.95 6.56 8.36
N ALA A 51 3.83 5.83 8.47
CA ALA A 51 3.80 4.37 8.38
C ALA A 51 4.33 3.86 7.03
N MET A 52 3.90 4.47 5.92
CA MET A 52 4.32 4.08 4.56
C MET A 52 5.77 4.44 4.24
N LYS A 53 6.38 5.34 5.03
CA LYS A 53 7.80 5.71 4.95
C LYS A 53 8.68 4.98 5.95
N GLY A 54 8.10 4.18 6.85
CA GLY A 54 8.83 3.46 7.88
C GLY A 54 9.87 2.50 7.28
N ALA A 55 10.99 2.31 7.98
CA ALA A 55 12.06 1.40 7.54
C ALA A 55 11.52 -0.03 7.34
N THR A 56 10.67 -0.49 8.25
CA THR A 56 9.98 -1.80 8.18
C THR A 56 9.18 -1.96 6.89
N MET A 57 8.43 -0.93 6.48
CA MET A 57 7.62 -0.96 5.26
C MET A 57 8.47 -0.94 4.00
N ARG A 58 9.53 -0.12 4.00
CA ARG A 58 10.49 -0.11 2.90
C ARG A 58 11.19 -1.44 2.70
N ALA A 59 11.63 -2.08 3.80
CA ALA A 59 12.26 -3.40 3.74
C ALA A 59 11.30 -4.44 3.13
N ALA A 60 10.06 -4.47 3.60
CA ALA A 60 9.04 -5.37 3.06
C ALA A 60 8.79 -5.15 1.55
N MET A 61 8.74 -3.90 1.09
CA MET A 61 8.59 -3.59 -0.33
C MET A 61 9.78 -4.11 -1.15
N ILE A 62 11.01 -3.93 -0.67
CA ILE A 62 12.22 -4.43 -1.34
C ILE A 62 12.19 -5.95 -1.45
N ASP A 63 11.89 -6.65 -0.34
CA ASP A 63 11.86 -8.11 -0.29
C ASP A 63 10.79 -8.71 -1.23
N LEU A 64 9.67 -8.00 -1.41
CA LEU A 64 8.58 -8.41 -2.29
C LEU A 64 8.76 -8.00 -3.76
N GLY A 65 9.76 -7.18 -4.07
CA GLY A 65 9.96 -6.60 -5.41
C GLY A 65 8.94 -5.51 -5.78
N VAL A 66 8.43 -4.80 -4.77
CA VAL A 66 7.43 -3.73 -4.91
C VAL A 66 8.13 -2.37 -4.95
N GLU A 67 7.85 -1.58 -5.98
CA GLU A 67 8.32 -0.21 -6.12
C GLU A 67 7.37 0.77 -5.42
N PRO A 68 7.87 1.60 -4.48
CA PRO A 68 7.04 2.60 -3.83
C PRO A 68 6.79 3.81 -4.73
N SER A 69 5.54 4.29 -4.71
CA SER A 69 5.14 5.58 -5.26
C SER A 69 4.37 6.36 -4.21
N PHE A 70 4.62 7.67 -4.08
CA PHE A 70 4.02 8.49 -3.03
C PHE A 70 3.29 9.71 -3.58
N SER A 71 2.22 10.14 -2.89
CA SER A 71 1.55 11.43 -3.11
C SER A 71 2.56 12.58 -3.06
N ARG A 72 2.34 13.61 -3.90
CA ARG A 72 3.24 14.77 -3.97
C ARG A 72 3.38 15.44 -2.60
N PRO A 73 4.56 16.01 -2.28
CA PRO A 73 4.75 16.74 -1.03
C PRO A 73 3.67 17.81 -0.83
N ARG A 74 3.06 17.82 0.36
CA ARG A 74 2.00 18.77 0.78
C ARG A 74 0.67 18.63 0.02
N VAL A 75 0.41 17.50 -0.62
CA VAL A 75 -0.89 17.17 -1.22
C VAL A 75 -1.43 15.91 -0.55
N SER A 76 -2.38 16.07 0.37
CA SER A 76 -2.93 14.94 1.15
C SER A 76 -3.81 14.00 0.33
N ASN A 77 -4.47 14.54 -0.70
CA ASN A 77 -5.48 13.85 -1.51
C ASN A 77 -5.06 13.86 -2.98
N ASP A 78 -3.94 13.19 -3.25
CA ASP A 78 -3.33 13.17 -4.59
C ASP A 78 -3.73 11.93 -5.41
N ASN A 79 -4.81 11.24 -5.01
CA ASN A 79 -5.24 10.00 -5.63
C ASN A 79 -6.77 9.93 -5.83
N ALA A 80 -7.27 10.64 -6.85
CA ALA A 80 -8.69 10.65 -7.22
C ALA A 80 -9.27 9.24 -7.46
N PHE A 81 -8.47 8.27 -7.91
CA PHE A 81 -8.92 6.89 -8.17
C PHE A 81 -9.06 6.05 -6.89
N ALA A 82 -8.24 6.29 -5.87
CA ALA A 82 -8.43 5.68 -4.56
C ALA A 82 -9.60 6.34 -3.83
N GLU A 83 -9.65 7.68 -3.83
CA GLU A 83 -10.61 8.48 -3.06
C GLU A 83 -12.06 8.30 -3.50
N SER A 84 -12.31 8.02 -4.79
CA SER A 84 -13.67 7.77 -5.28
C SER A 84 -14.35 6.56 -4.64
N LEU A 85 -13.62 5.74 -3.85
CA LEU A 85 -14.19 4.63 -3.10
C LEU A 85 -14.87 5.08 -1.80
N PHE A 86 -14.46 6.22 -1.23
CA PHE A 86 -15.00 6.75 0.03
C PHE A 86 -16.18 7.74 -0.19
N ARG A 87 -16.64 7.86 -1.44
CA ARG A 87 -17.80 8.67 -1.82
C ARG A 87 -19.02 7.82 -2.08
#